data_AF-A0A7V4B1S1-F1
#
_entry.id   AF-A0A7V4B1S1-F1
#
_cell.length_a   1.000
_cell.length_b   1.000
_cell.length_c   1.000
_cell.angle_alpha   90.00
_cell.angle_beta   90.00
_cell.angle_gamma   90.00
#
_symmetry.space_group_name_H-M   'P 1'
#
loop_
_entity.id
_entity.type
_entity.pdbx_description
1 polymer ?
#
loop_
_entity_poly.entity_id
_entity_poly.type
_entity_poly.pdbx_seq_one_letter_code
_entity_poly.pdbx_strand_id
1 'polypeptide(L)'
;MIQDPVIKEWYDRNRKARGVALAKVFGVEYAHLTLRNRDDLYVTRFGVPHIDILRPENYWTDEAWFEANSEQLSGASTVFRVRTKEVAGRALDIVLKWNRMGQEVPGSRNAQGMMFAEFNSPFEEFSLVMELKNEMRGDEERLAIQTPLAIYVPADTSELWQLGRKHHMMQALMQKHRDVELDMHRSYAVIYEWIHGHDLLQARDLKMLRDAAVDAANEHAHGILQNKGFVVKDYKPEHVIIKGGQPARGHSIEPLEAPKGLVDFELLAHSPERCAQKKKDRRTDYLQRQKDRFRISIPKTFHPHLKHVNILGVDYVYGQVESTKGRLWVAGRDPHLFDFFLPEKWEQTPRTKISTYQATYYTVTKDHIHLVWKVSRVGLFPDMDPFKNDEKDILEYGYNSPFEEFSIALEMADKGIPTIYPRAIYMSGNKTRIPKHLLDKSRYKSHARIKTPDRRKVLVRDHEYVVIWGYWNGPDDKLATKDGDYYEGVDTLRAYREGIISEQDYIALLQRTRKKLRRVGVEDLYTRGSHFLISIDSRGNIVRDERGNIEIRVCAFEFLKRIEKAKSSHAGLAEF
;
A
#
# COMPACT_ATOMS: atom_id res chain seq x y z
N MET A 1 11.95 1.72 13.89
CA MET A 1 13.05 1.38 14.83
C MET A 1 14.03 0.51 14.05
N ILE A 2 15.32 0.86 14.03
CA ILE A 2 16.39 0.03 13.44
C ILE A 2 16.57 -1.22 14.32
N GLN A 3 16.58 -2.39 13.70
CA GLN A 3 16.70 -3.69 14.38
C GLN A 3 17.99 -4.43 14.05
N ASP A 4 18.70 -4.05 12.98
CA ASP A 4 19.93 -4.71 12.59
C ASP A 4 21.06 -4.44 13.60
N PRO A 5 21.63 -5.50 14.21
CA PRO A 5 22.62 -5.34 15.27
C PRO A 5 23.93 -4.72 14.78
N VAL A 6 24.34 -5.00 13.53
CA VAL A 6 25.60 -4.50 12.97
C VAL A 6 25.51 -2.99 12.75
N ILE A 7 24.41 -2.53 12.16
CA ILE A 7 24.16 -1.10 11.93
C ILE A 7 23.99 -0.37 13.25
N LYS A 8 23.25 -0.96 14.19
CA LYS A 8 23.04 -0.36 15.52
C LYS A 8 24.35 -0.19 16.29
N GLU A 9 25.18 -1.23 16.35
CA GLU A 9 26.48 -1.17 17.02
C GLU A 9 27.41 -0.14 16.38
N TRP A 10 27.42 -0.06 15.05
CA TRP A 10 28.17 0.97 14.33
C TRP A 10 27.66 2.38 14.68
N TYR A 11 26.35 2.60 14.67
CA TYR A 11 25.76 3.90 14.98
C TYR A 11 26.04 4.32 16.42
N ASP A 12 25.90 3.41 17.40
CA ASP A 12 26.14 3.72 18.81
C ASP A 12 27.58 4.19 19.06
N ARG A 13 28.55 3.63 18.32
CA ARG A 13 29.95 4.07 18.35
C ARG A 13 30.18 5.42 17.66
N ASN A 14 29.40 5.75 16.63
CA ASN A 14 29.67 6.88 15.74
C ASN A 14 28.66 8.03 15.83
N ARG A 15 27.59 7.93 16.64
CA ARG A 15 26.48 8.90 16.71
C ARG A 15 26.87 10.33 17.07
N LYS A 16 28.06 10.54 17.63
CA LYS A 16 28.61 11.88 17.95
C LYS A 16 29.33 12.52 16.76
N ALA A 17 29.68 11.75 15.74
CA ALA A 17 30.32 12.26 14.54
C ALA A 17 29.31 13.03 13.68
N ARG A 18 29.76 14.12 13.06
CA ARG A 18 28.93 14.94 12.18
C ARG A 18 28.61 14.17 10.91
N GLY A 19 27.35 14.25 10.46
CA GLY A 19 26.90 13.60 9.22
C GLY A 19 26.59 12.11 9.37
N VAL A 20 26.50 11.57 10.60
CA VAL A 20 26.09 10.18 10.84
C VAL A 20 24.62 10.12 11.20
N ALA A 21 23.85 9.31 10.46
CA ALA A 21 22.43 9.06 10.71
C ALA A 21 22.08 7.59 10.47
N LEU A 22 20.83 7.25 10.81
CA LEU A 22 20.20 5.97 10.50
C LEU A 22 19.08 6.23 9.50
N ALA A 23 19.02 5.41 8.45
CA ALA A 23 17.94 5.45 7.47
C ALA A 23 17.29 4.07 7.34
N LYS A 24 15.99 4.05 7.04
CA LYS A 24 15.26 2.83 6.69
C LYS A 24 14.41 3.11 5.46
N VAL A 25 14.74 2.44 4.35
CA VAL A 25 14.11 2.66 3.05
C VAL A 25 13.75 1.29 2.47
N PHE A 26 12.50 1.11 2.01
CA PHE A 26 11.96 -0.20 1.60
C PHE A 26 12.20 -1.33 2.61
N GLY A 27 12.18 -1.02 3.90
CA GLY A 27 12.46 -2.00 4.96
C GLY A 27 13.93 -2.39 5.12
N VAL A 28 14.82 -1.94 4.24
CA VAL A 28 16.27 -2.07 4.39
C VAL A 28 16.79 -0.97 5.30
N GLU A 29 17.64 -1.37 6.24
CA GLU A 29 18.25 -0.47 7.21
C GLU A 29 19.65 -0.08 6.71
N TYR A 30 20.00 1.20 6.86
CA TYR A 30 21.25 1.76 6.39
C TYR A 30 21.93 2.57 7.49
N ALA A 31 23.25 2.42 7.57
CA ALA A 31 24.13 3.45 8.11
C ALA A 31 24.23 4.58 7.07
N HIS A 32 23.73 5.77 7.39
CA HIS A 32 23.74 6.91 6.48
C HIS A 32 24.86 7.88 6.87
N LEU A 33 25.71 8.20 5.89
CA LEU A 33 26.82 9.12 6.01
C LEU A 33 26.63 10.28 5.03
N THR A 34 26.56 11.50 5.55
CA THR A 34 26.77 12.72 4.77
C THR A 34 28.26 13.05 4.78
N LEU A 35 28.89 12.94 3.61
CA LEU A 35 30.31 13.16 3.40
C LEU A 35 30.67 14.66 3.43
N ARG A 36 31.98 14.96 3.46
CA ARG A 36 32.46 16.36 3.59
C ARG A 36 32.05 17.24 2.41
N ASN A 37 31.96 16.66 1.22
CA ASN A 37 31.49 17.32 0.00
C ASN A 37 29.96 17.39 -0.10
N ARG A 38 29.24 16.97 0.94
CA ARG A 38 27.76 16.86 1.03
C ARG A 38 27.15 15.70 0.25
N ASP A 39 27.96 14.80 -0.29
CA ASP A 39 27.44 13.56 -0.87
C ASP A 39 26.87 12.66 0.21
N ASP A 40 25.99 11.75 -0.18
CA ASP A 40 25.43 10.75 0.72
C ASP A 40 25.96 9.36 0.40
N LEU A 41 26.25 8.59 1.44
CA LEU A 41 26.57 7.17 1.36
C LEU A 41 25.64 6.40 2.29
N TYR A 42 24.81 5.54 1.71
CA TYR A 42 23.90 4.65 2.43
C TYR A 42 24.50 3.25 2.45
N VAL A 43 24.91 2.78 3.61
CA VAL A 43 25.69 1.55 3.75
C VAL A 43 24.83 0.47 4.40
N THR A 44 24.73 -0.68 3.73
CA THR A 44 23.96 -1.82 4.24
C THR A 44 24.72 -2.51 5.38
N ARG A 45 24.07 -3.42 6.10
CA ARG A 45 24.73 -4.27 7.10
C ARG A 45 25.96 -5.02 6.57
N PHE A 46 26.00 -5.32 5.27
CA PHE A 46 27.12 -6.02 4.64
C PHE A 46 28.27 -5.08 4.29
N GLY A 47 27.96 -3.80 4.01
CA GLY A 47 28.98 -2.78 3.77
C GLY A 47 29.57 -2.19 5.05
N VAL A 48 28.85 -2.20 6.18
CA VAL A 48 29.30 -1.59 7.45
C VAL A 48 30.70 -2.08 7.90
N PRO A 49 31.03 -3.39 7.83
CA PRO A 49 32.39 -3.87 8.15
C PRO A 49 33.51 -3.28 7.28
N HIS A 50 33.15 -2.72 6.13
CA HIS A 50 34.06 -2.16 5.13
C HIS A 50 33.82 -0.66 4.90
N ILE A 51 33.10 0.01 5.81
CA ILE A 51 32.58 1.36 5.57
C ILE A 51 33.66 2.40 5.29
N ASP A 52 34.84 2.25 5.91
CA ASP A 52 35.97 3.14 5.68
C ASP A 52 36.61 2.94 4.30
N ILE A 53 36.56 1.72 3.76
CA ILE A 53 37.02 1.38 2.40
C ILE A 53 36.00 1.86 1.36
N LEU A 54 34.71 1.73 1.64
CA LEU A 54 33.59 2.09 0.75
C LEU A 54 33.36 3.59 0.60
N ARG A 55 34.21 4.43 1.19
CA ARG A 55 34.19 5.87 0.94
C ARG A 55 34.63 6.16 -0.51
N PRO A 56 33.87 6.98 -1.27
CA PRO A 56 34.19 7.33 -2.66
C PRO A 56 35.61 7.85 -2.91
N GLU A 57 36.24 8.48 -1.91
CA GLU A 57 37.63 8.97 -1.99
C GLU A 57 38.68 7.86 -2.20
N ASN A 58 38.29 6.61 -1.90
CA ASN A 58 39.14 5.43 -2.10
C ASN A 58 38.98 4.82 -3.49
N TYR A 59 38.13 5.37 -4.34
CA TYR A 59 37.95 4.90 -5.71
C TYR A 59 37.41 6.02 -6.61
N TRP A 60 36.11 6.31 -6.58
CA TRP A 60 35.41 7.10 -7.59
C TRP A 60 35.81 8.58 -7.62
N THR A 61 35.96 9.24 -6.48
CA THR A 61 36.25 10.69 -6.46
C THR A 61 37.73 11.02 -6.61
N ASP A 62 38.58 10.00 -6.71
CA ASP A 62 39.96 10.14 -7.16
C ASP A 62 40.05 9.65 -8.62
N GLU A 63 39.96 10.59 -9.56
CA GLU A 63 39.93 10.31 -11.00
C GLU A 63 41.14 9.50 -11.45
N ALA A 64 42.35 9.86 -10.99
CA ALA A 64 43.58 9.17 -11.35
C ALA A 64 43.59 7.72 -10.84
N TRP A 65 43.09 7.50 -9.62
CA TRP A 65 42.96 6.14 -9.09
C TRP A 65 41.92 5.34 -9.87
N PHE A 66 40.75 5.94 -10.13
CA PHE A 66 39.66 5.27 -10.84
C PHE A 66 40.07 4.85 -12.24
N GLU A 67 40.71 5.74 -13.01
CA GLU A 67 41.20 5.42 -14.36
C GLU A 67 42.24 4.28 -14.35
N ALA A 68 43.13 4.25 -13.37
CA ALA A 68 44.17 3.23 -13.28
C ALA A 68 43.69 1.88 -12.70
N ASN A 69 42.59 1.85 -11.95
CA ASN A 69 42.15 0.69 -11.15
C ASN A 69 40.71 0.27 -11.39
N SER A 70 40.10 0.72 -12.50
CA SER A 70 38.78 0.29 -12.92
C SER A 70 38.79 -0.34 -14.31
N GLU A 71 37.86 -1.26 -14.51
CA GLU A 71 37.60 -1.92 -15.78
C GLU A 71 36.09 -1.82 -16.05
N GLN A 72 35.72 -1.27 -17.21
CA GLN A 72 34.32 -1.26 -17.63
C GLN A 72 33.92 -2.66 -18.06
N LEU A 73 32.84 -3.18 -17.46
CA LEU A 73 32.32 -4.51 -17.80
C LEU A 73 31.45 -4.43 -19.06
N SER A 74 31.41 -5.54 -19.81
CA SER A 74 30.60 -5.65 -21.03
C SER A 74 29.11 -5.52 -20.71
N GLY A 75 28.40 -4.68 -21.48
CA GLY A 75 26.96 -4.49 -21.32
C GLY A 75 26.49 -3.12 -21.82
N ALA A 76 25.18 -2.90 -21.81
CA ALA A 76 24.58 -1.61 -22.19
C ALA A 76 24.54 -0.58 -21.04
N SER A 77 24.94 -0.99 -19.83
CA SER A 77 24.96 -0.18 -18.61
C SER A 77 26.37 0.34 -18.30
N THR A 78 26.44 1.41 -17.51
CA THR A 78 27.71 1.96 -17.02
C THR A 78 28.12 1.23 -15.75
N VAL A 79 28.71 0.03 -15.92
CA VAL A 79 29.15 -0.86 -14.84
C VAL A 79 30.66 -0.99 -14.86
N PHE A 80 31.28 -0.77 -13.71
CA PHE A 80 32.72 -0.92 -13.55
C PHE A 80 33.03 -1.95 -12.46
N ARG A 81 34.02 -2.81 -12.72
CA ARG A 81 34.78 -3.44 -11.65
C ARG A 81 35.84 -2.45 -11.20
N VAL A 82 35.95 -2.23 -9.89
CA VAL A 82 36.87 -1.24 -9.33
C VAL A 82 37.63 -1.85 -8.16
N ARG A 83 38.96 -1.68 -8.16
CA ARG A 83 39.78 -1.99 -7.00
C ARG A 83 39.92 -0.75 -6.12
N THR A 84 39.46 -0.83 -4.87
CA THR A 84 39.57 0.29 -3.92
C THR A 84 41.01 0.48 -3.46
N LYS A 85 41.35 1.69 -3.01
CA LYS A 85 42.58 1.95 -2.24
C LYS A 85 42.64 1.07 -1.00
N GLU A 86 43.86 0.85 -0.54
CA GLU A 86 44.12 0.11 0.69
C GLU A 86 43.85 1.00 1.90
N VAL A 87 43.00 0.53 2.81
CA VAL A 87 42.74 1.17 4.11
C VAL A 87 42.95 0.12 5.19
N ALA A 88 43.87 0.40 6.12
CA ALA A 88 44.24 -0.50 7.21
C ALA A 88 44.61 -1.92 6.74
N GLY A 89 45.41 -2.04 5.68
CA GLY A 89 45.89 -3.33 5.18
C GLY A 89 44.90 -4.09 4.28
N ARG A 90 43.76 -3.48 3.92
CA ARG A 90 42.68 -4.14 3.16
C ARG A 90 42.23 -3.31 1.98
N ALA A 91 41.97 -3.98 0.87
CA ALA A 91 41.35 -3.42 -0.33
C ALA A 91 40.29 -4.40 -0.85
N LEU A 92 39.26 -3.88 -1.51
CA LEU A 92 38.14 -4.64 -2.05
C LEU A 92 38.08 -4.52 -3.57
N ASP A 93 37.64 -5.59 -4.22
CA ASP A 93 37.08 -5.52 -5.56
C ASP A 93 35.56 -5.29 -5.41
N ILE A 94 35.08 -4.20 -5.99
CA ILE A 94 33.66 -3.83 -5.98
C ILE A 94 33.14 -3.69 -7.40
N VAL A 95 31.81 -3.79 -7.53
CA VAL A 95 31.08 -3.38 -8.73
C VAL A 95 30.43 -2.05 -8.44
N LEU A 96 30.75 -1.03 -9.25
CA LEU A 96 30.12 0.28 -9.24
C LEU A 96 29.19 0.39 -10.45
N LYS A 97 27.89 0.56 -10.21
CA LYS A 97 26.87 0.66 -11.27
C LYS A 97 26.00 1.90 -11.08
N TRP A 98 25.90 2.73 -12.12
CA TRP A 98 25.01 3.88 -12.12
C TRP A 98 23.57 3.46 -12.39
N ASN A 99 22.68 3.74 -11.43
CA ASN A 99 21.28 3.32 -11.50
C ASN A 99 20.52 4.10 -12.58
N ARG A 100 19.71 3.35 -13.33
CA ARG A 100 18.98 3.82 -14.51
C ARG A 100 17.51 4.12 -14.26
N MET A 101 17.09 4.32 -13.00
CA MET A 101 15.69 4.63 -12.68
C MET A 101 15.18 5.80 -13.52
N GLY A 102 13.96 5.65 -14.04
CA GLY A 102 13.31 6.64 -14.89
C GLY A 102 13.81 6.68 -16.34
N GLN A 103 14.78 5.84 -16.74
CA GLN A 103 15.16 5.67 -18.15
C GLN A 103 14.27 4.64 -18.85
N GLU A 104 14.24 4.67 -20.18
CA GLU A 104 13.58 3.62 -20.97
C GLU A 104 14.41 2.33 -20.98
N VAL A 105 13.75 1.19 -20.77
CA VAL A 105 14.37 -0.13 -20.87
C VAL A 105 14.53 -0.49 -22.36
N PRO A 106 15.76 -0.73 -22.86
CA PRO A 106 15.98 -1.11 -24.26
C PRO A 106 15.19 -2.37 -24.63
N GLY A 107 14.55 -2.38 -25.80
CA GLY A 107 13.78 -3.53 -26.28
C GLY A 107 12.38 -3.72 -25.66
N SER A 108 12.03 -2.98 -24.60
CA SER A 108 10.76 -3.16 -23.86
C SER A 108 9.49 -3.00 -24.67
N ARG A 109 9.51 -2.20 -25.75
CA ARG A 109 8.32 -1.94 -26.58
C ARG A 109 7.99 -3.07 -27.57
N ASN A 110 8.95 -3.95 -27.87
CA ASN A 110 8.83 -4.94 -28.95
C ASN A 110 8.78 -6.40 -28.44
N ALA A 111 9.10 -6.66 -27.17
CA ALA A 111 9.08 -7.99 -26.58
C ALA A 111 7.86 -8.17 -25.64
N GLN A 112 7.03 -9.18 -25.90
CA GLN A 112 5.78 -9.47 -25.17
C GLN A 112 5.99 -9.59 -23.64
N GLY A 113 7.18 -9.99 -23.18
CA GLY A 113 7.54 -10.14 -21.76
C GLY A 113 8.23 -8.93 -21.12
N MET A 114 8.67 -7.94 -21.91
CA MET A 114 9.30 -6.70 -21.41
C MET A 114 8.39 -5.48 -21.51
N MET A 115 7.18 -5.65 -22.05
CA MET A 115 6.17 -4.60 -22.11
C MET A 115 5.93 -4.12 -20.67
N PHE A 116 6.18 -2.83 -20.40
CA PHE A 116 6.14 -2.22 -19.06
C PHE A 116 7.25 -2.67 -18.08
N ALA A 117 8.43 -3.08 -18.58
CA ALA A 117 9.63 -3.15 -17.74
C ALA A 117 10.08 -1.74 -17.32
N GLU A 118 10.37 -1.58 -16.03
CA GLU A 118 10.84 -0.33 -15.43
C GLU A 118 12.05 -0.66 -14.56
N PHE A 119 13.10 0.16 -14.65
CA PHE A 119 14.25 0.05 -13.76
C PHE A 119 13.84 0.35 -12.31
N ASN A 120 14.28 -0.51 -11.40
CA ASN A 120 14.11 -0.30 -9.97
C ASN A 120 14.86 0.97 -9.52
N SER A 121 14.30 1.67 -8.53
CA SER A 121 15.09 2.64 -7.77
C SER A 121 16.26 1.92 -7.06
N PRO A 122 17.37 2.59 -6.71
CA PRO A 122 18.51 1.91 -6.07
C PRO A 122 18.13 1.25 -4.74
N PHE A 123 17.19 1.86 -3.98
CA PHE A 123 16.70 1.30 -2.73
C PHE A 123 15.73 0.13 -2.94
N GLU A 124 14.90 0.18 -3.99
CA GLU A 124 14.00 -0.93 -4.37
C GLU A 124 14.80 -2.14 -4.84
N GLU A 125 15.84 -1.93 -5.65
CA GLU A 125 16.78 -2.97 -6.07
C GLU A 125 17.41 -3.66 -4.84
N PHE A 126 17.99 -2.88 -3.93
CA PHE A 126 18.59 -3.44 -2.71
C PHE A 126 17.58 -4.18 -1.84
N SER A 127 16.34 -3.68 -1.72
CA SER A 127 15.28 -4.37 -0.98
C SER A 127 14.97 -5.74 -1.58
N LEU A 128 14.82 -5.82 -2.90
CA LEU A 128 14.51 -7.07 -3.59
C LEU A 128 15.67 -8.06 -3.52
N VAL A 129 16.92 -7.58 -3.67
CA VAL A 129 18.12 -8.41 -3.53
C VAL A 129 18.28 -8.94 -2.11
N MET A 130 18.02 -8.11 -1.09
CA MET A 130 18.04 -8.55 0.30
C MET A 130 16.98 -9.61 0.59
N GLU A 131 15.77 -9.44 0.04
CA GLU A 131 14.70 -10.43 0.15
C GLU A 131 15.11 -11.74 -0.51
N LEU A 132 15.59 -11.69 -1.76
CA LEU A 132 16.08 -12.86 -2.49
C LEU A 132 17.22 -13.56 -1.75
N LYS A 133 18.23 -12.81 -1.27
CA LYS A 133 19.32 -13.38 -0.46
C LYS A 133 18.82 -14.10 0.78
N ASN A 134 17.76 -13.61 1.43
CA ASN A 134 17.18 -14.26 2.59
C ASN A 134 16.42 -15.55 2.23
N GLU A 135 15.72 -15.58 1.10
CA GLU A 135 15.01 -16.76 0.58
C GLU A 135 15.97 -17.87 0.08
N MET A 136 17.20 -17.48 -0.29
CA MET A 136 18.29 -18.40 -0.63
C MET A 136 19.06 -18.91 0.61
N ARG A 137 18.79 -18.41 1.82
CA ARG A 137 19.52 -18.87 3.02
C ARG A 137 19.13 -20.30 3.37
N GLY A 138 20.16 -21.14 3.50
CA GLY A 138 19.96 -22.56 3.86
C GLY A 138 19.52 -23.41 2.67
N ASP A 139 19.54 -22.87 1.45
CA ASP A 139 19.31 -23.65 0.25
C ASP A 139 20.48 -24.59 -0.04
N GLU A 140 20.17 -25.81 -0.49
CA GLU A 140 21.18 -26.78 -0.93
C GLU A 140 21.76 -26.37 -2.28
N GLU A 141 20.98 -25.65 -3.09
CA GLU A 141 21.40 -25.06 -4.35
C GLU A 141 22.26 -23.81 -4.08
N ARG A 142 23.59 -23.98 -4.11
CA ARG A 142 24.61 -23.00 -3.69
C ARG A 142 24.77 -21.78 -4.62
N LEU A 143 23.67 -21.17 -5.08
CA LEU A 143 23.70 -19.99 -5.96
C LEU A 143 23.94 -18.70 -5.16
N ALA A 144 25.14 -18.12 -5.29
CA ALA A 144 25.49 -16.89 -4.59
C ALA A 144 24.86 -15.65 -5.25
N ILE A 145 23.94 -14.99 -4.56
CA ILE A 145 23.41 -13.69 -4.97
C ILE A 145 24.42 -12.59 -4.60
N GLN A 146 24.76 -11.69 -5.53
CA GLN A 146 25.70 -10.59 -5.29
C GLN A 146 25.33 -9.77 -4.05
N THR A 147 26.32 -9.45 -3.22
CA THR A 147 26.08 -8.75 -1.95
C THR A 147 25.99 -7.24 -2.16
N PRO A 148 24.84 -6.59 -1.86
CA PRO A 148 24.71 -5.14 -1.93
C PRO A 148 25.41 -4.48 -0.75
N LEU A 149 26.42 -3.65 -1.01
CA LEU A 149 27.27 -3.04 0.02
C LEU A 149 26.82 -1.62 0.38
N ALA A 150 26.65 -0.75 -0.62
CA ALA A 150 26.32 0.65 -0.39
C ALA A 150 25.63 1.31 -1.59
N ILE A 151 24.96 2.44 -1.35
CA ILE A 151 24.44 3.34 -2.38
C ILE A 151 25.13 4.69 -2.18
N TYR A 152 25.81 5.16 -3.21
CA TYR A 152 26.46 6.46 -3.25
C TYR A 152 25.60 7.45 -4.05
N VAL A 153 25.42 8.64 -3.50
CA VAL A 153 24.58 9.70 -4.08
C VAL A 153 25.36 11.02 -4.06
N PRO A 154 25.91 11.45 -5.21
CA PRO A 154 26.54 12.77 -5.32
C PRO A 154 25.60 13.90 -4.89
N ALA A 155 26.13 14.97 -4.31
CA ALA A 155 25.38 16.15 -3.92
C ALA A 155 24.85 16.94 -5.13
N ASP A 156 25.58 16.87 -6.24
CA ASP A 156 25.27 17.59 -7.46
C ASP A 156 23.97 17.08 -8.09
N THR A 157 23.20 18.02 -8.61
CA THR A 157 21.96 17.77 -9.36
C THR A 157 22.23 17.91 -10.86
N SER A 158 21.61 17.05 -11.65
CA SER A 158 21.66 17.08 -13.11
C SER A 158 20.25 17.13 -13.70
N GLU A 159 20.15 17.69 -14.90
CA GLU A 159 18.89 17.72 -15.62
C GLU A 159 18.45 16.32 -16.04
N LEU A 160 17.14 16.07 -16.10
CA LEU A 160 16.60 14.74 -16.41
C LEU A 160 17.14 14.16 -17.72
N TRP A 161 17.30 15.00 -18.74
CA TRP A 161 17.82 14.55 -20.04
C TRP A 161 19.29 14.12 -20.00
N GLN A 162 20.12 14.73 -19.12
CA GLN A 162 21.52 14.33 -18.91
C GLN A 162 21.59 12.95 -18.26
N LEU A 163 20.64 12.65 -17.37
CA LEU A 163 20.49 11.34 -16.73
C LEU A 163 19.74 10.31 -17.58
N GLY A 164 19.31 10.69 -18.79
CA GLY A 164 18.47 9.86 -19.66
C GLY A 164 17.05 9.61 -19.13
N ARG A 165 16.62 10.31 -18.09
CA ARG A 165 15.36 10.10 -17.39
C ARG A 165 14.18 10.74 -18.12
N LYS A 166 13.03 10.07 -18.09
CA LYS A 166 11.74 10.59 -18.56
C LYS A 166 10.93 11.05 -17.36
N HIS A 167 10.42 12.28 -17.42
CA HIS A 167 9.64 12.88 -16.32
C HIS A 167 8.45 12.01 -15.90
N HIS A 168 7.66 11.48 -16.86
CA HIS A 168 6.49 10.66 -16.53
C HIS A 168 6.84 9.33 -15.83
N MET A 169 7.99 8.72 -16.16
CA MET A 169 8.47 7.49 -15.49
C MET A 169 8.92 7.78 -14.07
N MET A 170 9.65 8.89 -13.87
CA MET A 170 10.02 9.32 -12.52
C MET A 170 8.79 9.64 -11.66
N GLN A 171 7.78 10.32 -12.22
CA GLN A 171 6.53 10.58 -11.52
C GLN A 171 5.81 9.28 -11.14
N ALA A 172 5.74 8.30 -12.04
CA ALA A 172 5.16 6.99 -11.73
C ALA A 172 5.91 6.28 -10.60
N LEU A 173 7.25 6.29 -10.62
CA LEU A 173 8.09 5.68 -9.59
C LEU A 173 7.92 6.36 -8.22
N MET A 174 7.92 7.70 -8.18
CA MET A 174 7.68 8.47 -6.95
C MET A 174 6.26 8.26 -6.41
N GLN A 175 5.26 8.09 -7.29
CA GLN A 175 3.89 7.77 -6.88
C GLN A 175 3.74 6.34 -6.37
N LYS A 176 4.49 5.39 -6.94
CA LYS A 176 4.57 4.00 -6.48
C LYS A 176 5.14 3.94 -5.07
N HIS A 177 6.07 4.85 -4.75
CA HIS A 177 6.91 4.82 -3.55
C HIS A 177 6.83 6.11 -2.73
N ARG A 178 5.62 6.53 -2.34
CA ARG A 178 5.40 7.82 -1.64
C ARG A 178 6.09 7.94 -0.28
N ASP A 179 6.46 6.82 0.32
CA ASP A 179 7.13 6.75 1.63
C ASP A 179 8.66 6.90 1.52
N VAL A 180 9.19 7.07 0.31
CA VAL A 180 10.62 7.22 0.04
C VAL A 180 10.88 8.51 -0.72
N GLU A 181 11.74 9.36 -0.17
CA GLU A 181 12.19 10.58 -0.82
C GLU A 181 13.24 10.24 -1.89
N LEU A 182 12.79 10.02 -3.13
CA LEU A 182 13.66 9.88 -4.30
C LEU A 182 13.82 11.24 -4.98
N ASP A 183 15.07 11.65 -5.22
CA ASP A 183 15.37 12.87 -5.96
C ASP A 183 15.57 12.55 -7.44
N MET A 184 14.70 13.11 -8.28
CA MET A 184 14.73 12.88 -9.72
C MET A 184 15.92 13.55 -10.43
N HIS A 185 16.60 14.51 -9.79
CA HIS A 185 17.74 15.23 -10.34
C HIS A 185 19.08 14.73 -9.81
N ARG A 186 19.10 13.85 -8.80
CA ARG A 186 20.36 13.27 -8.29
C ARG A 186 20.70 11.94 -8.98
N SER A 187 21.98 11.72 -9.19
CA SER A 187 22.53 10.44 -9.64
C SER A 187 22.65 9.48 -8.45
N TYR A 188 22.49 8.19 -8.73
CA TYR A 188 22.64 7.15 -7.71
C TYR A 188 23.54 6.05 -8.27
N ALA A 189 24.57 5.68 -7.53
CA ALA A 189 25.40 4.52 -7.83
C ALA A 189 25.16 3.44 -6.79
N VAL A 190 24.85 2.23 -7.25
CA VAL A 190 24.80 1.03 -6.40
C VAL A 190 26.17 0.36 -6.40
N ILE A 191 26.62 -0.03 -5.21
CA ILE A 191 27.91 -0.65 -4.96
C ILE A 191 27.68 -2.07 -4.46
N TYR A 192 28.20 -3.03 -5.20
CA TYR A 192 28.12 -4.45 -4.89
C TYR A 192 29.50 -5.05 -4.66
N GLU A 193 29.53 -6.18 -3.94
CA GLU A 193 30.72 -7.04 -3.85
C GLU A 193 31.02 -7.70 -5.20
N TRP A 194 32.30 -7.79 -5.56
CA TRP A 194 32.72 -8.55 -6.74
C TRP A 194 32.58 -10.06 -6.53
N ILE A 195 31.95 -10.76 -7.48
CA ILE A 195 31.94 -12.22 -7.51
C ILE A 195 33.03 -12.70 -8.47
N HIS A 196 34.04 -13.38 -7.95
CA HIS A 196 35.07 -14.00 -8.79
C HIS A 196 34.49 -15.13 -9.64
N GLY A 197 34.67 -15.01 -10.95
CA GLY A 197 34.24 -15.98 -11.95
C GLY A 197 34.20 -15.39 -13.35
N HIS A 198 33.64 -16.14 -14.29
CA HIS A 198 33.28 -15.68 -15.62
C HIS A 198 31.77 -15.69 -15.75
N ASP A 199 31.19 -14.73 -16.45
CA ASP A 199 29.82 -14.90 -16.91
C ASP A 199 29.72 -15.98 -18.00
N LEU A 200 28.51 -16.48 -18.27
CA LEU A 200 28.34 -17.59 -19.20
C LEU A 200 28.75 -17.25 -20.65
N LEU A 201 28.59 -15.99 -21.11
CA LEU A 201 29.03 -15.60 -22.44
C LEU A 201 30.54 -15.51 -22.52
N GLN A 202 31.19 -14.93 -21.51
CA GLN A 202 32.65 -14.94 -21.39
C GLN A 202 33.19 -16.37 -21.36
N ALA A 203 32.57 -17.27 -20.60
CA ALA A 203 32.96 -18.67 -20.54
C ALA A 203 32.82 -19.37 -21.90
N ARG A 204 31.78 -19.07 -22.67
CA ARG A 204 31.62 -19.55 -24.05
C ARG A 204 32.72 -19.01 -24.96
N ASP A 205 32.98 -17.71 -24.90
CA ASP A 205 33.95 -17.04 -25.79
C ASP A 205 35.39 -17.50 -25.51
N LEU A 206 35.69 -17.79 -24.23
CA LEU A 206 36.92 -18.43 -23.78
C LEU A 206 36.97 -19.95 -24.03
N LYS A 207 35.90 -20.52 -24.64
CA LYS A 207 35.74 -21.95 -24.94
C LYS A 207 35.83 -22.85 -23.71
N MET A 208 35.43 -22.33 -22.55
CA MET A 208 35.30 -23.08 -21.29
C MET A 208 34.01 -23.90 -21.28
N LEU A 209 32.94 -23.37 -21.88
CA LEU A 209 31.63 -24.03 -22.02
C LEU A 209 31.21 -24.11 -23.49
N ARG A 210 30.40 -25.14 -23.80
CA ARG A 210 29.66 -25.25 -25.09
C ARG A 210 28.30 -24.56 -24.96
N ASP A 211 27.71 -24.18 -26.09
CA ASP A 211 26.39 -23.52 -26.13
C ASP A 211 25.31 -24.29 -25.35
N ALA A 212 25.22 -25.61 -25.53
CA ALA A 212 24.26 -26.43 -24.78
C ALA A 212 24.46 -26.41 -23.25
N ALA A 213 25.71 -26.23 -22.78
CA ALA A 213 26.00 -26.11 -21.35
C ALA A 213 25.71 -24.69 -20.83
N VAL A 214 25.89 -23.66 -21.66
CA VAL A 214 25.47 -22.29 -21.37
C VAL A 214 23.95 -22.24 -21.20
N ASP A 215 23.21 -22.80 -22.16
CA ASP A 215 21.74 -22.83 -22.12
C ASP A 215 21.24 -23.54 -20.86
N ALA A 216 21.76 -24.75 -20.59
CA ALA A 216 21.38 -25.51 -19.41
C ALA A 216 21.73 -24.80 -18.08
N ALA A 217 22.90 -24.13 -17.99
CA ALA A 217 23.28 -23.39 -16.79
C ALA A 217 22.40 -22.14 -16.60
N ASN A 218 22.09 -21.45 -17.71
CA ASN A 218 21.23 -20.28 -17.73
C ASN A 218 19.80 -20.63 -17.32
N GLU A 219 19.23 -21.70 -17.88
CA GLU A 219 17.92 -22.25 -17.53
C GLU A 219 17.86 -22.73 -16.08
N HIS A 220 18.90 -23.43 -15.61
CA HIS A 220 18.98 -23.87 -14.23
C HIS A 220 18.93 -22.67 -13.27
N ALA A 221 19.81 -21.68 -13.43
CA ALA A 221 19.79 -20.48 -12.58
C ALA A 221 18.47 -19.70 -12.68
N HIS A 222 17.83 -19.67 -13.85
CA HIS A 222 16.51 -19.07 -14.02
C HIS A 222 15.43 -19.81 -13.23
N GLY A 223 15.44 -21.15 -13.27
CA GLY A 223 14.54 -22.02 -12.53
C GLY A 223 14.64 -21.81 -11.02
N ILE A 224 15.86 -21.65 -10.49
CA ILE A 224 16.07 -21.36 -9.06
C ILE A 224 15.37 -20.04 -8.68
N LEU A 225 15.55 -18.97 -9.47
CA LEU A 225 14.88 -17.68 -9.21
C LEU A 225 13.35 -17.81 -9.23
N GLN A 226 12.81 -18.50 -10.25
CA GLN A 226 11.37 -18.72 -10.39
C GLN A 226 10.80 -19.50 -9.21
N ASN A 227 11.48 -20.56 -8.76
CA ASN A 227 11.08 -21.37 -7.61
C ASN A 227 11.05 -20.55 -6.30
N LYS A 228 11.88 -19.51 -6.19
CA LYS A 228 11.84 -18.56 -5.06
C LYS A 228 10.81 -17.44 -5.24
N GLY A 229 10.10 -17.41 -6.37
CA GLY A 229 9.09 -16.40 -6.68
C GLY A 229 9.69 -15.08 -7.12
N PHE A 230 10.82 -15.10 -7.81
CA PHE A 230 11.48 -13.93 -8.39
C PHE A 230 11.69 -14.10 -9.90
N VAL A 231 11.71 -12.97 -10.61
CA VAL A 231 11.98 -12.89 -12.04
C VAL A 231 12.89 -11.69 -12.33
N VAL A 232 13.77 -11.82 -13.31
CA VAL A 232 14.52 -10.68 -13.88
C VAL A 232 13.99 -10.46 -15.29
N LYS A 233 13.43 -9.28 -15.57
CA LYS A 233 12.72 -9.05 -16.85
C LYS A 233 13.64 -9.05 -18.08
N ASP A 234 14.92 -8.74 -17.90
CA ASP A 234 15.96 -8.81 -18.95
C ASP A 234 16.97 -9.91 -18.62
N TYR A 235 16.50 -11.10 -18.22
CA TYR A 235 17.39 -12.18 -17.82
C TYR A 235 18.23 -12.69 -19.00
N LYS A 236 19.55 -12.72 -18.84
CA LYS A 236 20.52 -13.06 -19.87
C LYS A 236 21.69 -13.88 -19.30
N PRO A 237 22.40 -14.67 -20.13
CA PRO A 237 23.56 -15.46 -19.68
C PRO A 237 24.67 -14.64 -19.02
N GLU A 238 24.83 -13.36 -19.38
CA GLU A 238 25.77 -12.40 -18.77
C GLU A 238 25.50 -12.17 -17.26
N HIS A 239 24.30 -12.49 -16.78
CA HIS A 239 23.92 -12.32 -15.37
C HIS A 239 24.35 -13.51 -14.49
N VAL A 240 24.79 -14.60 -15.09
CA VAL A 240 25.12 -15.86 -14.39
C VAL A 240 26.62 -16.05 -14.36
N ILE A 241 27.17 -16.16 -13.15
CA ILE A 241 28.59 -16.36 -12.91
C ILE A 241 28.88 -17.83 -12.61
N ILE A 242 29.88 -18.41 -13.26
CA ILE A 242 30.44 -19.73 -12.96
C ILE A 242 31.83 -19.59 -12.32
N LYS A 243 32.39 -20.65 -11.73
CA LYS A 243 33.76 -20.55 -11.20
C LYS A 243 34.75 -20.46 -12.37
N GLY A 244 35.77 -19.63 -12.22
CA GLY A 244 36.89 -19.60 -13.16
C GLY A 244 37.93 -20.64 -12.78
N GLY A 245 38.15 -21.63 -13.64
CA GLY A 245 39.40 -22.41 -13.72
C GLY A 245 40.18 -21.99 -14.96
N GLN A 246 41.52 -22.09 -14.95
CA GLN A 246 42.27 -21.94 -16.20
C GLN A 246 41.83 -23.04 -17.17
N PRO A 247 41.60 -22.73 -18.47
CA PRO A 247 41.39 -23.77 -19.45
C PRO A 247 42.62 -24.68 -19.43
N ALA A 248 42.44 -25.94 -19.02
CA ALA A 248 43.52 -26.91 -19.04
C ALA A 248 44.10 -26.91 -20.47
N ARG A 249 45.42 -26.74 -20.59
CA ARG A 249 46.11 -26.90 -21.88
C ARG A 249 45.84 -28.33 -22.36
N GLY A 250 44.89 -28.48 -23.27
CA GLY A 250 44.39 -29.76 -23.75
C GLY A 250 42.95 -29.99 -23.31
N HIS A 251 42.04 -29.84 -24.27
CA HIS A 251 40.66 -30.32 -24.32
C HIS A 251 40.10 -30.93 -23.01
N SER A 252 39.63 -30.08 -22.09
CA SER A 252 38.66 -30.49 -21.08
C SER A 252 37.36 -29.74 -21.34
N ILE A 253 36.44 -30.40 -22.02
CA ILE A 253 35.03 -30.01 -22.14
C ILE A 253 34.37 -30.56 -20.88
N GLU A 254 34.32 -29.78 -19.80
CA GLU A 254 33.69 -30.25 -18.56
C GLU A 254 32.16 -30.36 -18.72
N PRO A 255 31.50 -31.29 -18.01
CA PRO A 255 30.05 -31.31 -17.88
C PRO A 255 29.54 -30.03 -17.19
N LEU A 256 28.24 -29.77 -17.31
CA LEU A 256 27.52 -28.61 -16.77
C LEU A 256 28.14 -28.08 -15.46
N GLU A 257 28.89 -26.97 -15.53
CA GLU A 257 29.38 -26.34 -14.32
C GLU A 257 28.20 -25.62 -13.65
N ALA A 258 27.90 -25.99 -12.41
CA ALA A 258 26.76 -25.43 -11.70
C ALA A 258 26.95 -23.91 -11.54
N PRO A 259 25.92 -23.09 -11.85
CA PRO A 259 25.91 -21.66 -11.58
C PRO A 259 26.40 -21.35 -10.16
N LYS A 260 27.40 -20.47 -10.06
CA LYS A 260 28.02 -20.07 -8.80
C LYS A 260 27.38 -18.81 -8.26
N GLY A 261 26.98 -17.88 -9.11
CA GLY A 261 26.34 -16.67 -8.65
C GLY A 261 25.50 -15.94 -9.69
N LEU A 262 24.74 -14.98 -9.19
CA LEU A 262 23.90 -14.08 -9.98
C LEU A 262 24.27 -12.63 -9.71
N VAL A 263 24.28 -11.85 -10.79
CA VAL A 263 24.54 -10.41 -10.79
C VAL A 263 23.46 -9.67 -11.59
N ASP A 264 23.53 -8.34 -11.53
CA ASP A 264 22.66 -7.39 -12.22
C ASP A 264 21.14 -7.51 -11.94
N PHE A 265 20.69 -6.76 -10.93
CA PHE A 265 19.32 -6.84 -10.41
C PHE A 265 18.45 -5.61 -10.73
N GLU A 266 18.84 -4.77 -11.70
CA GLU A 266 18.11 -3.51 -11.99
C GLU A 266 16.64 -3.73 -12.39
N LEU A 267 16.34 -4.92 -12.92
CA LEU A 267 15.01 -5.35 -13.36
C LEU A 267 14.51 -6.59 -12.60
N LEU A 268 15.05 -6.85 -11.40
CA LEU A 268 14.54 -7.87 -10.49
C LEU A 268 13.12 -7.49 -10.04
N ALA A 269 12.21 -8.46 -9.99
CA ALA A 269 10.85 -8.29 -9.50
C ALA A 269 10.36 -9.59 -8.84
N HIS A 270 9.32 -9.49 -8.02
CA HIS A 270 8.57 -10.68 -7.60
C HIS A 270 7.85 -11.28 -8.81
N SER A 271 7.74 -12.60 -8.85
CA SER A 271 6.92 -13.29 -9.85
C SER A 271 5.44 -12.88 -9.71
N PRO A 272 4.63 -12.99 -10.77
CA PRO A 272 3.19 -12.74 -10.70
C PRO A 272 2.50 -13.56 -9.60
N GLU A 273 2.90 -14.81 -9.40
CA GLU A 273 2.38 -15.73 -8.39
C GLU A 273 2.70 -15.25 -6.98
N ARG A 274 3.96 -14.86 -6.72
CA ARG A 274 4.37 -14.31 -5.41
C ARG A 274 3.66 -12.98 -5.14
N CYS A 275 3.48 -12.13 -6.15
CA CYS A 275 2.69 -10.91 -6.04
C CYS A 275 1.23 -11.20 -5.66
N ALA A 276 0.61 -12.17 -6.32
CA ALA A 276 -0.76 -12.58 -6.04
C ALA A 276 -0.89 -13.16 -4.62
N GLN A 277 0.06 -14.00 -4.21
CA GLN A 277 0.10 -14.57 -2.86
C GLN A 277 0.28 -13.49 -1.79
N LYS A 278 1.23 -12.56 -1.95
CA LYS A 278 1.41 -11.44 -1.01
C LYS A 278 0.15 -10.58 -0.88
N LYS A 279 -0.54 -10.30 -1.99
CA LYS A 279 -1.81 -9.57 -1.96
C LYS A 279 -2.88 -10.36 -1.21
N LYS A 280 -2.96 -11.68 -1.43
CA LYS A 280 -3.89 -12.57 -0.72
C LYS A 280 -3.60 -12.62 0.78
N ASP A 281 -2.35 -12.69 1.18
CA ASP A 281 -1.95 -12.71 2.59
C ASP A 281 -2.29 -11.39 3.28
N ARG A 282 -1.99 -10.25 2.64
CA ARG A 282 -2.40 -8.93 3.15
C ARG A 282 -3.90 -8.79 3.26
N ARG A 283 -4.66 -9.30 2.30
CA ARG A 283 -6.13 -9.30 2.33
C ARG A 283 -6.65 -10.16 3.50
N THR A 284 -6.05 -11.33 3.72
CA THR A 284 -6.40 -12.22 4.84
C THR A 284 -6.13 -11.54 6.19
N ASP A 285 -4.94 -10.94 6.37
CA ASP A 285 -4.59 -10.18 7.57
C ASP A 285 -5.56 -9.01 7.81
N TYR A 286 -5.89 -8.26 6.75
CA TYR A 286 -6.91 -7.21 6.81
C TYR A 286 -8.27 -7.76 7.30
N LEU A 287 -8.78 -8.84 6.70
CA LEU A 287 -10.09 -9.40 7.06
C LEU A 287 -10.14 -9.85 8.52
N GLN A 288 -9.08 -10.50 8.99
CA GLN A 288 -8.99 -10.96 10.38
C GLN A 288 -8.95 -9.79 11.37
N ARG A 289 -8.12 -8.78 11.10
CA ARG A 289 -8.05 -7.56 11.93
C ARG A 289 -9.36 -6.79 11.91
N GLN A 290 -9.98 -6.69 10.75
CA GLN A 290 -11.23 -5.98 10.57
C GLN A 290 -12.36 -6.65 11.37
N LYS A 291 -12.42 -7.98 11.39
CA LYS A 291 -13.34 -8.75 12.24
C LYS A 291 -13.17 -8.43 13.73
N ASP A 292 -11.93 -8.43 14.22
CA ASP A 292 -11.64 -8.29 15.66
C ASP A 292 -11.44 -6.84 16.12
N ARG A 293 -11.58 -5.85 15.22
CA ARG A 293 -11.21 -4.43 15.43
C ARG A 293 -11.82 -3.77 16.67
N PHE A 294 -12.99 -4.20 17.14
CA PHE A 294 -13.62 -3.68 18.36
C PHE A 294 -13.44 -4.59 19.58
N ARG A 295 -13.03 -5.85 19.36
CA ARG A 295 -12.87 -6.88 20.41
C ARG A 295 -11.51 -6.79 21.09
N ILE A 296 -10.50 -6.30 20.39
CA ILE A 296 -9.16 -6.13 20.97
C ILE A 296 -9.15 -5.03 22.04
N SER A 297 -8.22 -5.16 22.99
CA SER A 297 -7.89 -4.09 23.93
C SER A 297 -7.19 -2.95 23.20
N ILE A 298 -7.45 -1.71 23.62
CA ILE A 298 -6.76 -0.53 23.08
C ILE A 298 -5.25 -0.67 23.39
N PRO A 299 -4.36 -0.64 22.38
CA PRO A 299 -2.93 -0.75 22.61
C PRO A 299 -2.41 0.32 23.56
N LYS A 300 -1.51 -0.05 24.47
CA LYS A 300 -0.88 0.89 25.41
C LYS A 300 0.04 1.90 24.70
N THR A 301 0.60 1.49 23.55
CA THR A 301 1.53 2.29 22.76
C THR A 301 1.01 2.37 21.32
N PHE A 302 0.77 3.60 20.86
CA PHE A 302 0.52 3.90 19.45
C PHE A 302 1.80 4.45 18.81
N HIS A 303 1.92 4.32 17.49
CA HIS A 303 2.93 5.07 16.74
C HIS A 303 2.71 6.58 16.98
N PRO A 304 3.76 7.44 17.07
CA PRO A 304 3.61 8.83 17.47
C PRO A 304 2.58 9.66 16.69
N HIS A 305 2.34 9.34 15.41
CA HIS A 305 1.36 10.04 14.57
C HIS A 305 -0.08 9.49 14.69
N LEU A 306 -0.29 8.37 15.37
CA LEU A 306 -1.59 7.73 15.58
C LEU A 306 -2.10 7.92 17.00
N LYS A 307 -3.41 8.12 17.14
CA LYS A 307 -4.08 8.26 18.43
C LYS A 307 -5.42 7.55 18.40
N HIS A 308 -5.80 6.91 19.49
CA HIS A 308 -7.17 6.47 19.70
C HIS A 308 -8.08 7.67 20.04
N VAL A 309 -9.31 7.64 19.55
CA VAL A 309 -10.36 8.61 19.91
C VAL A 309 -11.73 7.94 19.86
N ASN A 310 -12.62 8.30 20.79
CA ASN A 310 -14.02 7.94 20.72
C ASN A 310 -14.86 9.14 20.25
N ILE A 311 -15.60 8.99 19.16
CA ILE A 311 -16.46 10.04 18.60
C ILE A 311 -17.87 9.46 18.44
N LEU A 312 -18.85 10.08 19.11
CA LEU A 312 -20.26 9.66 19.08
C LEU A 312 -20.46 8.16 19.41
N GLY A 313 -19.68 7.65 20.38
CA GLY A 313 -19.75 6.26 20.82
C GLY A 313 -18.95 5.27 19.96
N VAL A 314 -18.31 5.73 18.88
CA VAL A 314 -17.50 4.88 17.99
C VAL A 314 -16.03 5.08 18.27
N ASP A 315 -15.30 3.98 18.49
CA ASP A 315 -13.85 3.98 18.61
C ASP A 315 -13.20 4.14 17.23
N TYR A 316 -12.19 5.02 17.15
CA TYR A 316 -11.39 5.24 15.97
C TYR A 316 -9.90 5.26 16.28
N VAL A 317 -9.11 4.82 15.29
CA VAL A 317 -7.70 5.18 15.16
C VAL A 317 -7.61 6.40 14.26
N TYR A 318 -7.07 7.49 14.81
CA TYR A 318 -6.94 8.78 14.16
C TYR A 318 -5.48 9.11 13.83
N GLY A 319 -5.24 9.63 12.64
CA GLY A 319 -3.93 10.11 12.20
C GLY A 319 -4.00 11.16 11.10
N GLN A 320 -2.91 11.91 10.92
CA GLN A 320 -2.73 12.78 9.77
C GLN A 320 -2.16 11.96 8.61
N VAL A 321 -2.64 12.23 7.40
CA VAL A 321 -2.14 11.60 6.17
C VAL A 321 -1.10 12.54 5.57
N GLU A 322 0.17 12.14 5.58
CA GLU A 322 1.30 13.01 5.19
C GLU A 322 1.23 13.42 3.71
N SER A 323 0.94 12.47 2.83
CA SER A 323 0.90 12.64 1.37
C SER A 323 -0.14 13.66 0.89
N THR A 324 -1.33 13.67 1.50
CA THR A 324 -2.43 14.55 1.10
C THR A 324 -2.66 15.70 2.07
N LYS A 325 -1.96 15.71 3.21
CA LYS A 325 -2.20 16.60 4.35
C LYS A 325 -3.62 16.49 4.93
N GLY A 326 -4.32 15.40 4.61
CA GLY A 326 -5.67 15.09 5.08
C GLY A 326 -5.68 14.51 6.50
N ARG A 327 -6.87 14.11 6.96
CA ARG A 327 -7.05 13.39 8.23
C ARG A 327 -7.83 12.11 8.00
N LEU A 328 -7.43 11.04 8.68
CA LEU A 328 -8.04 9.73 8.57
C LEU A 328 -8.49 9.24 9.94
N TRP A 329 -9.71 8.69 10.00
CA TRP A 329 -10.28 8.02 11.15
C TRP A 329 -10.69 6.61 10.72
N VAL A 330 -9.98 5.59 11.20
CA VAL A 330 -10.32 4.19 10.92
C VAL A 330 -11.15 3.65 12.07
N ALA A 331 -12.34 3.12 11.77
CA ALA A 331 -13.27 2.63 12.78
C ALA A 331 -12.73 1.34 13.42
N GLY A 332 -12.54 1.35 14.73
CA GLY A 332 -11.94 0.26 15.50
C GLY A 332 -10.83 0.74 16.44
N ARG A 333 -10.22 -0.25 17.10
CA ARG A 333 -9.14 -0.07 18.09
C ARG A 333 -7.77 -0.53 17.58
N ASP A 334 -7.71 -1.20 16.41
CA ASP A 334 -6.45 -1.73 15.85
C ASP A 334 -5.72 -0.67 15.01
N PRO A 335 -4.55 -0.18 15.44
CA PRO A 335 -3.76 0.78 14.67
C PRO A 335 -3.23 0.23 13.35
N HIS A 336 -3.07 -1.09 13.20
CA HIS A 336 -2.57 -1.68 11.95
C HIS A 336 -3.55 -1.53 10.79
N LEU A 337 -4.84 -1.31 11.09
CA LEU A 337 -5.84 -1.05 10.06
C LEU A 337 -5.63 0.32 9.37
N PHE A 338 -4.89 1.24 9.99
CA PHE A 338 -4.68 2.59 9.45
C PHE A 338 -4.09 2.57 8.03
N ASP A 339 -3.06 1.75 7.81
CA ASP A 339 -2.31 1.69 6.55
C ASP A 339 -3.14 1.19 5.36
N PHE A 340 -4.19 0.40 5.62
CA PHE A 340 -5.09 -0.13 4.58
C PHE A 340 -6.05 0.92 4.03
N PHE A 341 -6.28 2.02 4.76
CA PHE A 341 -7.25 3.06 4.40
C PHE A 341 -6.60 4.39 3.98
N LEU A 342 -5.27 4.43 3.88
CA LEU A 342 -4.54 5.53 3.30
C LEU A 342 -5.04 5.82 1.86
N PRO A 343 -5.29 7.10 1.48
CA PRO A 343 -5.79 7.47 0.16
C PRO A 343 -5.00 6.89 -1.02
N GLU A 344 -3.69 6.70 -0.85
CA GLU A 344 -2.76 6.03 -1.78
C GLU A 344 -3.24 4.67 -2.28
N LYS A 345 -4.04 4.00 -1.45
CA LYS A 345 -4.50 2.63 -1.66
C LYS A 345 -5.76 2.54 -2.49
N TRP A 346 -6.58 3.61 -2.56
CA TRP A 346 -7.93 3.56 -3.12
C TRP A 346 -8.39 4.80 -3.90
N GLU A 347 -7.74 5.96 -3.77
CA GLU A 347 -8.21 7.21 -4.42
C GLU A 347 -7.97 7.19 -5.94
N GLN A 348 -6.84 6.62 -6.36
CA GLN A 348 -6.40 6.53 -7.77
C GLN A 348 -6.63 5.16 -8.40
N THR A 349 -7.28 4.23 -7.70
CA THR A 349 -7.61 2.92 -8.28
C THR A 349 -8.83 3.04 -9.21
N PRO A 350 -8.93 2.18 -10.25
CA PRO A 350 -10.13 2.12 -11.08
C PRO A 350 -11.39 1.99 -10.21
N ARG A 351 -12.42 2.78 -10.54
CA ARG A 351 -13.64 2.87 -9.73
C ARG A 351 -14.88 2.85 -10.60
N THR A 352 -15.91 2.16 -10.12
CA THR A 352 -17.22 2.08 -10.76
C THR A 352 -18.21 2.90 -9.93
N LYS A 353 -18.91 3.84 -10.57
CA LYS A 353 -19.99 4.56 -9.90
C LYS A 353 -21.18 3.62 -9.76
N ILE A 354 -21.62 3.36 -8.53
CA ILE A 354 -22.70 2.40 -8.24
C ILE A 354 -24.03 3.05 -7.89
N SER A 355 -24.05 4.38 -7.72
CA SER A 355 -25.27 5.15 -7.48
C SER A 355 -25.50 6.14 -8.61
N THR A 356 -26.74 6.22 -9.10
CA THR A 356 -27.14 7.22 -10.08
C THR A 356 -27.10 8.64 -9.48
N TYR A 357 -27.56 8.77 -8.23
CA TYR A 357 -27.82 10.07 -7.59
C TYR A 357 -26.74 10.51 -6.61
N GLN A 358 -25.98 9.57 -6.04
CA GLN A 358 -24.91 9.88 -5.08
C GLN A 358 -23.53 9.69 -5.71
N ALA A 359 -22.55 10.43 -5.20
CA ALA A 359 -21.14 10.22 -5.48
C ALA A 359 -20.61 9.01 -4.69
N THR A 360 -21.15 7.83 -5.00
CA THR A 360 -20.82 6.54 -4.37
C THR A 360 -20.11 5.65 -5.38
N TYR A 361 -18.93 5.16 -5.02
CA TYR A 361 -18.04 4.43 -5.90
C TYR A 361 -17.59 3.12 -5.26
N TYR A 362 -17.63 2.06 -6.06
CA TYR A 362 -16.96 0.80 -5.76
C TYR A 362 -15.53 0.83 -6.31
N THR A 363 -14.58 0.30 -5.54
CA THR A 363 -13.20 0.12 -5.99
C THR A 363 -12.55 -1.08 -5.31
N VAL A 364 -11.49 -1.58 -5.93
CA VAL A 364 -10.59 -2.59 -5.34
C VAL A 364 -9.27 -1.90 -5.05
N THR A 365 -8.83 -1.93 -3.79
CA THR A 365 -7.58 -1.26 -3.37
C THR A 365 -6.35 -1.96 -3.95
N LYS A 366 -5.18 -1.30 -3.83
CA LYS A 366 -3.88 -1.90 -4.16
C LYS A 366 -3.59 -3.21 -3.41
N ASP A 367 -4.17 -3.38 -2.23
CA ASP A 367 -4.08 -4.60 -1.40
C ASP A 367 -5.23 -5.59 -1.65
N HIS A 368 -5.95 -5.43 -2.78
CA HIS A 368 -7.05 -6.30 -3.22
C HIS A 368 -8.26 -6.34 -2.28
N ILE A 369 -8.53 -5.22 -1.60
CA ILE A 369 -9.67 -5.07 -0.69
C ILE A 369 -10.82 -4.38 -1.44
N HIS A 370 -12.01 -4.98 -1.37
CA HIS A 370 -13.21 -4.40 -1.97
C HIS A 370 -13.82 -3.36 -1.02
N LEU A 371 -13.90 -2.12 -1.49
CA LEU A 371 -14.43 -0.99 -0.72
C LEU A 371 -15.51 -0.24 -1.50
N VAL A 372 -16.43 0.38 -0.76
CA VAL A 372 -17.38 1.35 -1.28
C VAL A 372 -17.12 2.66 -0.58
N TRP A 373 -16.80 3.72 -1.31
CA TRP A 373 -16.63 5.04 -0.71
C TRP A 373 -17.62 6.04 -1.28
N LYS A 374 -18.06 6.97 -0.43
CA LYS A 374 -19.07 7.98 -0.72
C LYS A 374 -18.58 9.36 -0.28
N VAL A 375 -18.74 10.37 -1.12
CA VAL A 375 -18.55 11.76 -0.69
C VAL A 375 -19.72 12.18 0.21
N SER A 376 -19.43 12.56 1.45
CA SER A 376 -20.42 13.03 2.41
C SER A 376 -20.98 14.38 1.98
N ARG A 377 -22.30 14.54 2.13
CA ARG A 377 -23.01 15.80 1.87
C ARG A 377 -23.18 16.66 3.11
N VAL A 378 -22.42 16.36 4.18
CA VAL A 378 -22.45 17.15 5.42
C VAL A 378 -22.19 18.61 5.13
N GLY A 379 -23.09 19.47 5.61
CA GLY A 379 -22.99 20.91 5.38
C GLY A 379 -23.61 21.42 4.08
N LEU A 380 -24.25 20.55 3.29
CA LEU A 380 -25.12 20.94 2.19
C LEU A 380 -26.59 20.92 2.64
N PHE A 381 -27.41 21.80 2.08
CA PHE A 381 -28.86 21.63 2.17
C PHE A 381 -29.31 20.44 1.31
N PRO A 382 -30.25 19.61 1.80
CA PRO A 382 -30.95 18.64 0.96
C PRO A 382 -31.69 19.35 -0.17
N ASP A 383 -31.71 18.73 -1.35
CA ASP A 383 -32.47 19.22 -2.51
C ASP A 383 -33.87 18.62 -2.43
N MET A 384 -34.78 19.35 -1.78
CA MET A 384 -36.12 18.90 -1.37
C MET A 384 -37.11 20.08 -1.46
N ASP A 385 -38.38 19.78 -1.72
CA ASP A 385 -39.48 20.75 -1.82
C ASP A 385 -40.02 21.14 -0.43
N PRO A 386 -39.91 22.40 -0.01
CA PRO A 386 -40.38 22.84 1.30
C PRO A 386 -41.91 22.81 1.47
N PHE A 387 -42.67 22.68 0.38
CA PHE A 387 -44.13 22.67 0.41
C PHE A 387 -44.74 21.28 0.59
N LYS A 388 -43.93 20.21 0.56
CA LYS A 388 -44.36 18.87 0.92
C LYS A 388 -43.96 18.54 2.36
N ASN A 389 -44.91 18.08 3.17
CA ASN A 389 -44.69 17.90 4.61
C ASN A 389 -43.58 16.90 4.93
N ASP A 390 -43.47 15.80 4.19
CA ASP A 390 -42.42 14.78 4.35
C ASP A 390 -41.03 15.29 3.94
N GLU A 391 -40.96 16.11 2.89
CA GLU A 391 -39.71 16.72 2.42
C GLU A 391 -39.26 17.89 3.31
N LYS A 392 -40.21 18.59 3.96
CA LYS A 392 -39.92 19.63 4.94
C LYS A 392 -39.18 19.11 6.17
N ASP A 393 -39.58 17.95 6.70
CA ASP A 393 -38.90 17.33 7.84
C ASP A 393 -37.43 17.00 7.52
N ILE A 394 -37.14 16.64 6.27
CA ILE A 394 -35.78 16.38 5.77
C ILE A 394 -34.96 17.67 5.72
N LEU A 395 -35.53 18.76 5.23
CA LEU A 395 -34.89 20.07 5.19
C LEU A 395 -34.56 20.60 6.58
N GLU A 396 -35.47 20.43 7.54
CA GLU A 396 -35.26 20.84 8.93
C GLU A 396 -34.18 19.98 9.62
N TYR A 397 -34.08 18.69 9.28
CA TYR A 397 -33.12 17.78 9.87
C TYR A 397 -31.69 17.92 9.29
N GLY A 398 -31.59 18.05 7.97
CA GLY A 398 -30.32 18.11 7.21
C GLY A 398 -29.62 16.75 7.03
N TYR A 399 -28.49 16.75 6.33
CA TYR A 399 -27.67 15.55 6.18
C TYR A 399 -26.93 15.20 7.48
N ASN A 400 -26.90 13.91 7.82
CA ASN A 400 -26.01 13.40 8.86
C ASN A 400 -24.53 13.62 8.50
N SER A 401 -23.72 13.86 9.52
CA SER A 401 -22.26 13.84 9.39
C SER A 401 -21.75 12.40 9.23
N PRO A 402 -20.54 12.20 8.64
CA PRO A 402 -19.91 10.88 8.55
C PRO A 402 -19.85 10.12 9.88
N PHE A 403 -19.62 10.84 10.97
CA PHE A 403 -19.52 10.28 12.32
C PHE A 403 -20.88 9.84 12.85
N GLU A 404 -21.95 10.59 12.53
CA GLU A 404 -23.32 10.18 12.86
C GLU A 404 -23.73 8.96 12.05
N GLU A 405 -23.42 8.91 10.75
CA GLU A 405 -23.71 7.75 9.90
C GLU A 405 -23.09 6.47 10.49
N PHE A 406 -21.82 6.51 10.90
CA PHE A 406 -21.14 5.37 11.53
C PHE A 406 -21.73 4.99 12.88
N SER A 407 -22.01 6.00 13.72
CA SER A 407 -22.59 5.81 15.05
C SER A 407 -23.97 5.14 14.95
N ILE A 408 -24.83 5.61 14.05
CA ILE A 408 -26.16 5.04 13.83
C ILE A 408 -26.05 3.62 13.26
N ALA A 409 -25.17 3.39 12.29
CA ALA A 409 -24.97 2.07 11.68
C ALA A 409 -24.57 1.01 12.73
N LEU A 410 -23.59 1.33 13.58
CA LEU A 410 -23.13 0.42 14.63
C LEU A 410 -24.19 0.23 15.73
N GLU A 411 -24.89 1.28 16.13
CA GLU A 411 -25.99 1.19 17.10
C GLU A 411 -27.12 0.28 16.59
N MET A 412 -27.47 0.39 15.31
CA MET A 412 -28.48 -0.46 14.68
C MET A 412 -28.03 -1.91 14.61
N ALA A 413 -26.76 -2.15 14.24
CA ALA A 413 -26.18 -3.49 14.19
C ALA A 413 -26.19 -4.17 15.57
N ASP A 414 -25.82 -3.44 16.62
CA ASP A 414 -25.86 -3.92 18.02
C ASP A 414 -27.28 -4.28 18.47
N LYS A 415 -28.29 -3.53 17.99
CA LYS A 415 -29.71 -3.80 18.22
C LYS A 415 -30.31 -4.84 17.27
N GLY A 416 -29.48 -5.57 16.51
CA GLY A 416 -29.90 -6.68 15.65
C GLY A 416 -30.51 -6.28 14.30
N ILE A 417 -30.31 -5.04 13.84
CA ILE A 417 -30.65 -4.64 12.47
C ILE A 417 -29.40 -4.72 11.60
N PRO A 418 -29.36 -5.59 10.58
CA PRO A 418 -28.20 -5.71 9.72
C PRO A 418 -27.90 -4.41 8.96
N THR A 419 -26.65 -3.95 9.03
CA THR A 419 -26.14 -2.79 8.27
C THR A 419 -24.90 -3.18 7.45
N ILE A 420 -24.54 -2.37 6.45
CA ILE A 420 -23.21 -2.43 5.84
C ILE A 420 -22.13 -1.99 6.85
N TYR A 421 -20.87 -2.29 6.55
CA TYR A 421 -19.78 -2.17 7.52
C TYR A 421 -19.06 -0.82 7.45
N PRO A 422 -19.07 -0.02 8.51
CA PRO A 422 -18.22 1.16 8.61
C PRO A 422 -16.75 0.76 8.64
N ARG A 423 -15.92 1.40 7.81
CA ARG A 423 -14.48 1.14 7.75
C ARG A 423 -13.65 2.35 8.16
N ALA A 424 -13.80 3.46 7.45
CA ALA A 424 -13.02 4.66 7.72
C ALA A 424 -13.72 5.93 7.25
N ILE A 425 -13.30 7.07 7.80
CA ILE A 425 -13.69 8.40 7.37
C ILE A 425 -12.41 9.14 7.02
N TYR A 426 -12.37 9.77 5.85
CA TYR A 426 -11.24 10.57 5.40
C TYR A 426 -11.69 12.00 5.15
N MET A 427 -10.94 12.97 5.64
CA MET A 427 -11.13 14.39 5.35
C MET A 427 -10.01 14.86 4.43
N SER A 428 -10.36 15.45 3.30
CA SER A 428 -9.39 15.94 2.30
C SER A 428 -8.48 17.02 2.89
N GLY A 429 -7.21 17.05 2.48
CA GLY A 429 -6.30 18.14 2.86
C GLY A 429 -6.52 19.43 2.05
N ASN A 430 -7.07 19.29 0.83
CA ASN A 430 -7.41 20.43 -0.02
C ASN A 430 -8.68 21.12 0.46
N LYS A 431 -8.72 22.44 0.26
CA LYS A 431 -9.89 23.24 0.63
C LYS A 431 -10.93 23.22 -0.47
N THR A 432 -12.16 22.90 -0.09
CA THR A 432 -13.32 22.92 -1.00
C THR A 432 -14.34 23.93 -0.49
N ARG A 433 -14.79 24.85 -1.35
CA ARG A 433 -15.68 25.94 -0.95
C ARG A 433 -17.12 25.64 -1.34
N ILE A 434 -17.97 25.43 -0.33
CA ILE A 434 -19.42 25.33 -0.52
C ILE A 434 -20.01 26.73 -0.79
N PRO A 435 -20.79 26.91 -1.87
CA PRO A 435 -21.51 28.17 -2.11
C PRO A 435 -22.42 28.53 -0.93
N LYS A 436 -22.46 29.83 -0.54
CA LYS A 436 -23.19 30.27 0.66
C LYS A 436 -24.67 29.86 0.67
N HIS A 437 -25.33 29.80 -0.49
CA HIS A 437 -26.74 29.44 -0.62
C HIS A 437 -27.01 27.94 -0.45
N LEU A 438 -25.99 27.08 -0.61
CA LEU A 438 -26.10 25.64 -0.39
C LEU A 438 -25.63 25.23 1.02
N LEU A 439 -25.08 26.15 1.81
CA LEU A 439 -24.40 25.85 3.07
C LEU A 439 -25.39 25.67 4.23
N ASP A 440 -25.55 24.43 4.68
CA ASP A 440 -26.14 24.11 5.98
C ASP A 440 -25.08 24.20 7.10
N LYS A 441 -25.36 25.01 8.12
CA LYS A 441 -24.47 25.20 9.28
C LYS A 441 -24.83 24.32 10.48
N SER A 442 -25.95 23.58 10.43
CA SER A 442 -26.53 22.84 11.55
C SER A 442 -25.53 21.88 12.20
N ARG A 443 -24.94 20.96 11.42
CA ARG A 443 -23.99 19.96 11.92
C ARG A 443 -22.66 20.55 12.40
N TYR A 444 -22.17 21.60 11.75
CA TYR A 444 -20.98 22.32 12.23
C TYR A 444 -21.22 22.99 13.60
N LYS A 445 -22.46 23.41 13.90
CA LYS A 445 -22.83 23.97 15.21
C LYS A 445 -23.01 22.87 16.25
N SER A 446 -23.80 21.83 15.95
CA SER A 446 -24.07 20.75 16.90
C SER A 446 -22.80 19.97 17.29
N HIS A 447 -21.87 19.78 16.36
CA HIS A 447 -20.62 19.06 16.60
C HIS A 447 -19.44 19.98 16.99
N ALA A 448 -19.67 21.27 17.23
CA ALA A 448 -18.60 22.26 17.47
C ALA A 448 -17.70 21.93 18.69
N ARG A 449 -18.28 21.21 19.67
CA ARG A 449 -17.61 20.80 20.91
C ARG A 449 -16.80 19.50 20.76
N ILE A 450 -17.05 18.71 19.72
CA ILE A 450 -16.32 17.47 19.47
C ILE A 450 -14.96 17.83 18.88
N LYS A 451 -13.90 17.45 19.59
CA LYS A 451 -12.52 17.73 19.21
C LYS A 451 -11.80 16.48 18.79
N THR A 452 -10.92 16.66 17.83
CA THR A 452 -9.92 15.65 17.45
C THR A 452 -8.78 15.62 18.47
N PRO A 453 -7.96 14.55 18.49
CA PRO A 453 -6.78 14.46 19.36
C PRO A 453 -5.71 15.54 19.17
N ASP A 454 -5.73 16.28 18.05
CA ASP A 454 -4.92 17.49 17.80
C ASP A 454 -5.66 18.79 18.17
N ARG A 455 -6.72 18.70 18.99
CA ARG A 455 -7.54 19.80 19.52
C ARG A 455 -8.29 20.64 18.47
N ARG A 456 -8.45 20.13 17.24
CA ARG A 456 -9.24 20.77 16.18
C ARG A 456 -10.71 20.34 16.25
N LYS A 457 -11.59 21.07 15.56
CA LYS A 457 -13.01 20.66 15.43
C LYS A 457 -13.09 19.42 14.54
N VAL A 458 -13.97 18.48 14.87
CA VAL A 458 -14.15 17.26 14.08
C VAL A 458 -14.72 17.53 12.68
N LEU A 459 -15.61 18.52 12.56
CA LEU A 459 -16.16 19.02 11.29
C LEU A 459 -15.58 20.40 10.93
N VAL A 460 -15.02 20.50 9.72
CA VAL A 460 -14.42 21.72 9.17
C VAL A 460 -15.11 22.07 7.85
N ARG A 461 -15.52 23.34 7.68
CA ARG A 461 -16.43 23.77 6.60
C ARG A 461 -15.81 23.79 5.21
N ASP A 462 -14.51 23.99 5.12
CA ASP A 462 -13.77 24.15 3.88
C ASP A 462 -13.09 22.84 3.46
N HIS A 463 -13.58 21.68 3.91
CA HIS A 463 -13.00 20.38 3.58
C HIS A 463 -14.09 19.37 3.23
N GLU A 464 -13.77 18.47 2.30
CA GLU A 464 -14.65 17.36 1.95
C GLU A 464 -14.39 16.17 2.86
N TYR A 465 -15.45 15.42 3.13
CA TYR A 465 -15.38 14.17 3.89
C TYR A 465 -15.79 13.02 2.99
N VAL A 466 -14.95 11.99 2.93
CA VAL A 466 -15.21 10.73 2.27
C VAL A 466 -15.49 9.67 3.33
N VAL A 467 -16.60 8.96 3.16
CA VAL A 467 -17.01 7.85 4.02
C VAL A 467 -16.68 6.54 3.32
N ILE A 468 -15.89 5.68 3.96
CA ILE A 468 -15.45 4.39 3.43
C ILE A 468 -16.21 3.27 4.15
N TRP A 469 -16.95 2.51 3.36
CA TRP A 469 -17.73 1.34 3.75
C TRP A 469 -17.09 0.06 3.19
N GLY A 470 -17.31 -1.06 3.87
CA GLY A 470 -16.98 -2.37 3.35
C GLY A 470 -17.92 -2.72 2.20
N TYR A 471 -17.37 -3.29 1.11
CA TYR A 471 -18.21 -3.88 0.07
C TYR A 471 -19.01 -5.04 0.66
N TRP A 472 -20.31 -5.10 0.38
CA TRP A 472 -21.16 -6.18 0.85
C TRP A 472 -21.05 -7.38 -0.07
N ASN A 473 -20.30 -8.39 0.38
CA ASN A 473 -20.20 -9.69 -0.28
C ASN A 473 -20.27 -10.86 0.71
N GLY A 474 -20.72 -10.58 1.93
CA GLY A 474 -20.77 -11.54 3.03
C GLY A 474 -20.43 -10.90 4.38
N PRO A 475 -20.71 -11.57 5.50
CA PRO A 475 -20.20 -11.19 6.81
C PRO A 475 -18.67 -11.26 6.88
N ASP A 476 -18.06 -10.29 7.56
CA ASP A 476 -16.60 -10.26 7.80
C ASP A 476 -16.08 -11.60 8.36
N ASP A 477 -16.85 -12.24 9.25
CA ASP A 477 -16.54 -13.56 9.82
C ASP A 477 -16.45 -14.67 8.77
N LYS A 478 -17.37 -14.69 7.80
CA LYS A 478 -17.38 -15.69 6.73
C LYS A 478 -16.20 -15.46 5.80
N LEU A 479 -15.98 -14.19 5.41
CA LEU A 479 -14.89 -13.79 4.52
C LEU A 479 -13.51 -14.07 5.15
N ALA A 480 -13.37 -13.90 6.47
CA ALA A 480 -12.13 -14.22 7.18
C ALA A 480 -11.85 -15.74 7.27
N THR A 481 -12.87 -16.59 7.17
CA THR A 481 -12.74 -18.05 7.36
C THR A 481 -12.64 -18.82 6.04
N LYS A 482 -13.38 -18.40 4.99
CA LYS A 482 -13.37 -19.04 3.67
C LYS A 482 -13.55 -17.99 2.57
N ASP A 483 -12.66 -18.02 1.58
CA ASP A 483 -12.62 -17.08 0.44
C ASP A 483 -13.64 -17.43 -0.68
N GLY A 484 -14.76 -18.11 -0.36
CA GLY A 484 -15.54 -18.87 -1.37
C GLY A 484 -17.04 -18.58 -1.48
N ASP A 485 -17.75 -18.22 -0.40
CA ASP A 485 -19.21 -18.02 -0.44
C ASP A 485 -19.54 -16.52 -0.51
N TYR A 486 -19.33 -15.93 -1.68
CA TYR A 486 -19.66 -14.54 -1.92
C TYR A 486 -21.16 -14.34 -2.16
N TYR A 487 -21.72 -13.34 -1.49
CA TYR A 487 -23.03 -12.80 -1.84
C TYR A 487 -22.89 -11.66 -2.83
N GLU A 488 -23.85 -11.52 -3.74
CA GLU A 488 -24.06 -10.29 -4.47
C GLU A 488 -25.05 -9.40 -3.70
N GLY A 489 -24.64 -8.17 -3.38
CA GLY A 489 -25.52 -7.15 -2.83
C GLY A 489 -26.26 -6.40 -3.91
N VAL A 490 -27.58 -6.56 -3.98
CA VAL A 490 -28.44 -5.85 -4.94
C VAL A 490 -29.35 -4.89 -4.17
N ASP A 491 -29.42 -3.63 -4.59
CA ASP A 491 -30.36 -2.68 -3.96
C ASP A 491 -31.81 -3.06 -4.27
N THR A 492 -32.74 -2.87 -3.33
CA THR A 492 -34.09 -3.42 -3.49
C THR A 492 -34.86 -2.79 -4.65
N LEU A 493 -34.53 -1.54 -5.03
CA LEU A 493 -35.17 -0.89 -6.17
C LEU A 493 -34.68 -1.50 -7.49
N ARG A 494 -33.39 -1.78 -7.60
CA ARG A 494 -32.80 -2.55 -8.72
C ARG A 494 -33.35 -3.96 -8.76
N ALA A 495 -33.43 -4.65 -7.63
CA ALA A 495 -33.99 -6.00 -7.55
C ALA A 495 -35.44 -6.06 -8.05
N TYR A 496 -36.26 -5.06 -7.72
CA TYR A 496 -37.60 -4.94 -8.27
C TYR A 496 -37.59 -4.69 -9.79
N ARG A 497 -36.76 -3.75 -10.26
CA ARG A 497 -36.63 -3.41 -11.70
C ARG A 497 -36.12 -4.58 -12.55
N GLU A 498 -35.28 -5.43 -11.99
CA GLU A 498 -34.73 -6.62 -12.64
C GLU A 498 -35.64 -7.85 -12.47
N GLY A 499 -36.80 -7.71 -11.81
CA GLY A 499 -37.76 -8.81 -11.61
C GLY A 499 -37.32 -9.87 -10.59
N ILE A 500 -36.29 -9.60 -9.79
CA ILE A 500 -35.78 -10.49 -8.74
C ILE A 500 -36.78 -10.59 -7.59
N ILE A 501 -37.50 -9.50 -7.28
CA ILE A 501 -38.57 -9.47 -6.29
C ILE A 501 -39.84 -8.87 -6.88
N SER A 502 -40.99 -9.32 -6.39
CA SER A 502 -42.29 -8.78 -6.81
C SER A 502 -42.54 -7.38 -6.21
N GLU A 503 -43.51 -6.66 -6.76
CA GLU A 503 -43.97 -5.39 -6.18
C GLU A 503 -44.51 -5.58 -4.75
N GLN A 504 -45.23 -6.67 -4.51
CA GLN A 504 -45.75 -7.02 -3.18
C GLN A 504 -44.62 -7.25 -2.18
N ASP A 505 -43.57 -7.99 -2.59
CA ASP A 505 -42.37 -8.20 -1.77
C ASP A 505 -41.68 -6.87 -1.48
N TYR A 506 -41.51 -6.01 -2.48
CA TYR A 506 -40.87 -4.70 -2.33
C TYR A 506 -41.60 -3.83 -1.29
N ILE A 507 -42.92 -3.69 -1.40
CA ILE A 507 -43.73 -2.88 -0.47
C ILE A 507 -43.68 -3.49 0.93
N ALA A 508 -43.87 -4.80 1.06
CA ALA A 508 -43.82 -5.50 2.35
C ALA A 508 -42.46 -5.34 3.03
N LEU A 509 -41.37 -5.42 2.26
CA LEU A 509 -40.01 -5.28 2.73
C LEU A 509 -39.73 -3.88 3.28
N LEU A 510 -40.15 -2.82 2.58
CA LEU A 510 -40.02 -1.45 3.05
C LEU A 510 -40.84 -1.19 4.33
N GLN A 511 -42.08 -1.65 4.38
CA GLN A 511 -42.93 -1.50 5.56
C GLN A 511 -42.36 -2.24 6.78
N ARG A 512 -41.89 -3.48 6.60
CA ARG A 512 -41.25 -4.28 7.65
C ARG A 512 -39.99 -3.59 8.16
N THR A 513 -39.19 -3.02 7.28
CA THR A 513 -37.94 -2.34 7.64
C THR A 513 -38.21 -1.06 8.41
N ARG A 514 -39.16 -0.22 7.98
CA ARG A 514 -39.61 0.96 8.73
C ARG A 514 -40.07 0.61 10.16
N LYS A 515 -40.86 -0.47 10.30
CA LYS A 515 -41.29 -0.97 11.63
C LYS A 515 -40.10 -1.43 12.48
N LYS A 516 -39.13 -2.13 11.90
CA LYS A 516 -37.90 -2.56 12.60
C LYS A 516 -37.08 -1.36 13.07
N LEU A 517 -36.86 -0.36 12.21
CA LEU A 517 -36.12 0.86 12.54
C LEU A 517 -36.77 1.61 13.71
N ARG A 518 -38.09 1.83 13.66
CA ARG A 518 -38.81 2.53 14.75
C ARG A 518 -38.71 1.80 16.08
N ARG A 519 -38.74 0.45 16.09
CA ARG A 519 -38.59 -0.36 17.31
C ARG A 519 -37.22 -0.17 17.98
N VAL A 520 -36.18 0.07 17.21
CA VAL A 520 -34.83 0.32 17.76
C VAL A 520 -34.57 1.79 18.07
N GLY A 521 -35.57 2.66 17.91
CA GLY A 521 -35.49 4.10 18.17
C GLY A 521 -34.88 4.90 17.02
N VAL A 522 -34.94 4.39 15.79
CA VAL A 522 -34.44 5.08 14.59
C VAL A 522 -35.61 5.33 13.63
N GLU A 523 -35.69 6.55 13.11
CA GLU A 523 -36.61 6.93 12.06
C GLU A 523 -35.84 7.20 10.77
N ASP A 524 -36.32 6.66 9.66
CA ASP A 524 -35.83 6.97 8.33
C ASP A 524 -36.74 8.02 7.70
N LEU A 525 -36.27 9.27 7.65
CA LEU A 525 -37.03 10.39 7.09
C LEU A 525 -37.20 10.28 5.58
N TYR A 526 -36.41 9.42 4.92
CA TYR A 526 -36.42 9.32 3.47
C TYR A 526 -36.28 7.91 2.94
N THR A 527 -37.25 7.05 3.24
CA THR A 527 -37.18 5.64 2.82
C THR A 527 -37.30 5.49 1.31
N ARG A 528 -36.24 4.95 0.70
CA ARG A 528 -36.18 4.53 -0.70
C ARG A 528 -35.66 3.10 -0.81
N GLY A 529 -36.04 2.37 -1.85
CA GLY A 529 -35.51 1.03 -2.10
C GLY A 529 -33.98 0.99 -2.27
N SER A 530 -33.39 2.07 -2.80
CA SER A 530 -31.93 2.20 -2.91
C SER A 530 -31.19 2.30 -1.57
N HIS A 531 -31.90 2.39 -0.43
CA HIS A 531 -31.29 2.47 0.91
C HIS A 531 -31.09 1.10 1.55
N PHE A 532 -31.50 0.04 0.85
CA PHE A 532 -31.50 -1.32 1.35
C PHE A 532 -30.91 -2.29 0.34
N LEU A 533 -30.12 -3.24 0.82
CA LEU A 533 -29.56 -4.33 0.04
C LEU A 533 -30.24 -5.64 0.40
N ILE A 534 -30.52 -6.44 -0.63
CA ILE A 534 -30.78 -7.88 -0.51
C ILE A 534 -29.53 -8.64 -0.93
N SER A 535 -29.39 -9.87 -0.44
CA SER A 535 -28.25 -10.73 -0.76
C SER A 535 -28.69 -11.85 -1.68
N ILE A 536 -27.93 -12.08 -2.74
CA ILE A 536 -28.09 -13.19 -3.67
C ILE A 536 -26.88 -14.13 -3.50
N ASP A 537 -27.13 -15.42 -3.35
CA ASP A 537 -26.05 -16.43 -3.25
C ASP A 537 -25.43 -16.76 -4.60
N SER A 538 -24.34 -17.55 -4.59
CA SER A 538 -23.64 -17.98 -5.81
C SER A 538 -24.48 -18.84 -6.76
N ARG A 539 -25.65 -19.30 -6.33
CA ARG A 539 -26.62 -20.06 -7.13
C ARG A 539 -27.77 -19.20 -7.63
N GLY A 540 -27.77 -17.89 -7.37
CA GLY A 540 -28.81 -16.96 -7.77
C GLY A 540 -30.02 -16.92 -6.82
N ASN A 541 -29.96 -17.55 -5.65
CA ASN A 541 -31.08 -17.54 -4.70
C ASN A 541 -31.02 -16.36 -3.75
N ILE A 542 -32.18 -15.80 -3.43
CA ILE A 542 -32.31 -14.73 -2.43
C ILE A 542 -32.10 -15.31 -1.04
N VAL A 543 -31.20 -14.70 -0.27
CA VAL A 543 -30.97 -15.05 1.13
C VAL A 543 -32.17 -14.62 1.98
N ARG A 544 -32.67 -15.56 2.79
CA ARG A 544 -33.85 -15.37 3.66
C ARG A 544 -33.48 -15.61 5.13
N ASP A 545 -34.19 -14.93 6.01
CA ASP A 545 -34.12 -15.12 7.46
C ASP A 545 -34.74 -16.46 7.91
N GLU A 546 -34.53 -16.85 9.17
CA GLU A 546 -35.07 -18.09 9.76
C GLU A 546 -36.60 -18.23 9.65
N ARG A 547 -37.31 -17.12 9.40
CA ARG A 547 -38.76 -17.08 9.24
C ARG A 547 -39.17 -17.06 7.76
N GLY A 548 -38.25 -17.33 6.83
CA GLY A 548 -38.48 -17.38 5.39
C GLY A 548 -38.63 -16.02 4.70
N ASN A 549 -38.41 -14.91 5.40
CA ASN A 549 -38.52 -13.58 4.80
C ASN A 549 -37.20 -13.16 4.17
N ILE A 550 -37.23 -12.32 3.14
CA ILE A 550 -36.01 -11.78 2.53
C ILE A 550 -35.17 -11.03 3.59
N GLU A 551 -33.89 -11.39 3.69
CA GLU A 551 -32.96 -10.68 4.57
C GLU A 551 -32.59 -9.33 3.94
N ILE A 552 -32.62 -8.28 4.76
CA ILE A 552 -32.35 -6.92 4.31
C ILE A 552 -31.26 -6.27 5.14
N ARG A 553 -30.45 -5.46 4.48
CA ARG A 553 -29.36 -4.72 5.08
C ARG A 553 -29.46 -3.24 4.75
N VAL A 554 -29.35 -2.39 5.75
CA VAL A 554 -29.37 -0.93 5.54
C VAL A 554 -28.01 -0.48 5.01
N CYS A 555 -28.02 0.28 3.90
CA CYS A 555 -26.82 0.78 3.22
C CYS A 555 -26.75 2.30 3.06
N ALA A 556 -27.80 3.03 3.43
CA ALA A 556 -27.82 4.50 3.44
C ALA A 556 -28.23 5.03 4.81
N PHE A 557 -27.46 6.00 5.34
CA PHE A 557 -27.61 6.51 6.72
C PHE A 557 -27.81 8.03 6.78
N GLU A 558 -27.92 8.70 5.63
CA GLU A 558 -27.89 10.17 5.51
C GLU A 558 -29.04 10.87 6.22
N PHE A 559 -30.22 10.23 6.25
CA PHE A 559 -31.46 10.79 6.79
C PHE A 559 -32.06 9.91 7.90
N LEU A 560 -31.23 9.08 8.53
CA LEU A 560 -31.62 8.33 9.72
C LEU A 560 -31.53 9.24 10.94
N LYS A 561 -32.65 9.39 11.65
CA LYS A 561 -32.82 10.23 12.83
C LYS A 561 -33.06 9.35 14.06
N ARG A 562 -32.42 9.68 15.17
CA ARG A 562 -32.73 9.04 16.46
C ARG A 562 -34.04 9.60 17.01
N ILE A 563 -34.93 8.73 17.44
CA ILE A 563 -36.18 9.10 18.11
C ILE A 563 -35.84 9.35 19.58
N GLU A 564 -35.94 10.60 20.04
CA GLU A 564 -35.80 10.91 21.46
C GLU A 564 -36.96 10.27 22.23
N LYS A 565 -36.67 9.43 23.23
CA LYS A 565 -37.69 9.01 24.20
C LYS A 565 -38.07 10.26 25.01
N ALA A 566 -39.32 10.68 24.94
CA ALA A 566 -39.84 11.76 25.76
C ALA A 566 -39.49 11.51 27.23
N LYS A 567 -38.85 12.50 27.89
CA LYS A 567 -38.68 12.48 29.35
C LYS A 567 -40.08 12.39 29.95
N SER A 568 -40.38 11.26 30.60
CA SER A 568 -41.60 11.09 31.38
C SER A 568 -41.60 12.11 32.52
N SER A 569 -42.37 13.18 32.37
CA SER A 569 -42.74 14.08 33.46
C SER A 569 -43.61 13.32 34.47
N HIS A 570 -42.99 12.64 35.41
CA HIS A 570 -43.60 12.39 36.71
C HIS A 570 -43.48 13.66 37.56
N ALA A 571 -44.34 14.64 37.29
CA ALA A 571 -44.76 15.60 38.31
C ALA A 571 -46.04 15.03 38.90
N GLY A 572 -45.89 14.31 40.02
CA GLY A 572 -47.02 13.84 40.80
C GLY A 572 -47.80 15.02 41.35
N LEU A 573 -49.09 15.05 41.03
CA LEU A 573 -50.12 15.69 41.84
C LEU A 573 -50.10 15.02 43.21
N ALA A 574 -49.74 15.77 44.24
CA ALA A 574 -50.10 15.43 45.62
C ALA A 574 -51.20 16.41 46.05
N GLU A 575 -52.43 15.92 46.01
CA GLU A 575 -53.50 16.39 46.90
C GLU A 575 -53.36 15.66 48.26
N PHE A 576 -53.76 16.39 49.30
CA PHE A 576 -53.76 16.13 50.76
C PHE A 576 -52.49 16.51 51.52
#